data_AF-A0A958HFA5-F1
#
_entry.id   AF-A0A958HFA5-F1
#
_cell.length_a   1.000
_cell.length_b   1.000
_cell.length_c   1.000
_cell.angle_alpha   90.00
_cell.angle_beta   90.00
_cell.angle_gamma   90.00
#
_symmetry.space_group_name_H-M   'P 1'
#
loop_
_entity.id
_entity.type
_entity.pdbx_description
1 polymer ?
#
loop_
_entity_poly.entity_id
_entity_poly.type
_entity_poly.pdbx_seq_one_letter_code
_entity_poly.pdbx_strand_id
1 'polypeptide(L)'
;MTALNTYFSGMRTSIRPVMHLRADRLWEIDALRGIAIIMMVIYHLLWDLSSMGGFDIAMRSGFWGIWQNITASLFTGLVGLSMTLSYAAARQHQPSGSLFRKFFLRGLTVFSWGVVISIVTYLALGPAFYVRFGILQLIGTSIVIAYPLLRFRWLNLLLGIVVIALAPVINAQGLDIPWLQWLAPTPGAGVDYAPLIPWFGRVLIGIFLG
;
A
#
# COMPACT_ATOMS: atom_id res chain seq x y z
N MET A 1 -52.10 37.23 11.08
CA MET A 1 -50.65 37.44 11.27
C MET A 1 -50.00 36.44 12.23
N THR A 2 -50.73 35.87 13.20
CA THR A 2 -50.19 34.95 14.21
C THR A 2 -49.76 33.58 13.65
N ALA A 3 -50.51 33.01 12.71
CA ALA A 3 -50.21 31.69 12.13
C ALA A 3 -48.92 31.63 11.28
N LEU A 4 -48.60 32.73 10.58
CA LEU A 4 -47.36 32.85 9.80
C LEU A 4 -46.13 32.88 10.73
N ASN A 5 -46.22 33.57 11.87
CA ASN A 5 -45.13 33.59 12.86
C ASN A 5 -44.89 32.23 13.49
N THR A 6 -45.92 31.41 13.73
CA THR A 6 -45.75 30.04 14.22
C THR A 6 -45.10 29.14 13.16
N TYR A 7 -45.44 29.33 11.88
CA TYR A 7 -44.86 28.59 10.76
C TYR A 7 -43.36 28.89 10.57
N PHE A 8 -42.97 30.16 10.67
CA PHE A 8 -41.56 30.56 10.59
C PHE A 8 -40.76 30.22 11.86
N SER A 9 -41.41 30.17 13.03
CA SER A 9 -40.81 29.69 14.28
C SER A 9 -40.45 28.20 14.22
N GLY A 10 -41.32 27.37 13.65
CA GLY A 10 -41.07 25.94 13.43
C GLY A 10 -39.90 25.66 12.47
N MET A 11 -39.74 26.47 11.41
CA MET A 11 -38.63 26.33 10.46
C MET A 11 -37.25 26.68 11.05
N ARG A 12 -37.19 27.55 12.07
CA ARG A 12 -35.93 27.90 12.73
C ARG A 12 -35.41 26.81 13.67
N THR A 13 -36.25 25.83 14.05
CA THR A 13 -35.84 24.74 14.95
C THR A 13 -35.43 23.45 14.22
N SER A 14 -35.67 23.34 12.90
CA SER A 14 -35.35 22.14 12.12
C SER A 14 -34.00 22.19 11.42
N ILE A 15 -33.35 23.36 11.33
CA ILE A 15 -32.00 23.49 10.78
C ILE A 15 -31.00 23.35 11.93
N ARG A 16 -30.84 22.12 12.44
CA ARG A 16 -29.56 21.78 13.05
C ARG A 16 -28.60 21.53 11.89
N PRO A 17 -27.57 22.36 11.65
CA PRO A 17 -26.48 21.91 10.81
C PRO A 17 -25.92 20.68 11.50
N VAL A 18 -26.26 19.49 10.99
CA VAL A 18 -25.52 18.28 11.30
C VAL A 18 -24.20 18.48 10.58
N MET A 19 -23.32 19.24 11.23
CA MET A 19 -21.91 19.23 10.91
C MET A 19 -21.49 17.80 11.22
N HIS A 20 -21.62 16.92 10.24
CA HIS A 20 -20.81 15.73 10.17
C HIS A 20 -19.39 16.25 9.99
N LEU A 21 -18.77 16.66 11.11
CA LEU A 21 -17.33 16.61 11.26
C LEU A 21 -17.00 15.13 11.07
N ARG A 22 -16.86 14.73 9.80
CA ARG A 22 -16.26 13.45 9.43
C ARG A 22 -14.97 13.43 10.23
N ALA A 23 -14.83 12.44 11.12
CA ALA A 23 -13.61 12.18 11.87
C ALA A 23 -12.41 12.55 11.00
N ASP A 24 -11.64 13.53 11.48
CA ASP A 24 -10.78 14.40 10.67
C ASP A 24 -10.03 13.60 9.59
N ARG A 25 -10.36 13.87 8.32
CA ARG A 25 -9.56 13.38 7.21
C ARG A 25 -8.21 14.07 7.27
N LEU A 26 -7.17 13.30 7.55
CA LEU A 26 -5.79 13.79 7.60
C LEU A 26 -5.33 14.14 6.18
N TRP A 27 -5.40 15.43 5.85
CA TRP A 27 -5.08 15.95 4.52
C TRP A 27 -3.63 15.69 4.14
N GLU A 28 -2.72 15.61 5.11
CA GLU A 28 -1.31 15.28 4.91
C GLU A 28 -1.15 13.89 4.30
N ILE A 29 -1.96 12.93 4.76
CA ILE A 29 -1.91 11.55 4.28
C ILE A 29 -2.48 11.46 2.88
N ASP A 30 -3.57 12.18 2.63
CA ASP A 30 -4.16 12.27 1.29
C ASP A 30 -3.20 12.96 0.31
N ALA A 31 -2.47 13.99 0.74
CA ALA A 31 -1.44 14.67 -0.05
C ALA A 31 -0.25 13.74 -0.34
N LEU A 32 0.26 13.01 0.65
CA LEU A 32 1.34 12.03 0.47
C LEU A 32 0.93 10.90 -0.49
N ARG A 33 -0.33 10.45 -0.44
CA ARG A 33 -0.87 9.49 -1.41
C ARG A 33 -0.90 10.07 -2.82
N GLY A 34 -1.32 11.34 -2.96
CA GLY A 34 -1.28 12.05 -4.24
C GLY A 34 0.13 12.13 -4.81
N ILE A 35 1.11 12.50 -3.99
CA ILE A 35 2.53 12.53 -4.37
C ILE A 35 3.00 11.14 -4.82
N ALA A 36 2.69 10.10 -4.05
CA ALA A 36 3.07 8.73 -4.40
C ALA A 36 2.52 8.31 -5.78
N ILE A 37 1.25 8.61 -6.06
CA ILE A 37 0.62 8.31 -7.35
C ILE A 37 1.30 9.09 -8.48
N ILE A 38 1.57 10.39 -8.30
CA ILE A 38 2.26 11.20 -9.31
C ILE A 38 3.64 10.61 -9.61
N MET A 39 4.42 10.26 -8.58
CA MET A 39 5.73 9.66 -8.74
C MET A 39 5.68 8.34 -9.51
N MET A 40 4.68 7.50 -9.22
CA MET A 40 4.45 6.23 -9.92
C MET A 40 4.08 6.44 -11.39
N VAL A 41 3.17 7.38 -11.68
CA VAL A 41 2.77 7.72 -13.06
C VAL A 41 3.96 8.21 -13.88
N ILE A 42 4.80 9.09 -13.31
CA ILE A 42 6.01 9.57 -13.99
C ILE A 42 6.95 8.40 -14.29
N TYR A 43 7.19 7.52 -13.31
CA TYR A 43 8.07 6.38 -13.51
C TYR A 43 7.56 5.42 -14.58
N HIS A 44 6.26 5.09 -14.59
CA HIS A 44 5.67 4.21 -15.60
C HIS A 44 5.64 4.85 -16.98
N LEU A 45 5.36 6.15 -17.09
CA LEU A 45 5.43 6.85 -18.38
C LEU A 45 6.83 6.73 -18.99
N LEU A 46 7.86 6.91 -18.17
CA LEU A 46 9.24 6.78 -18.62
C LEU A 46 9.58 5.33 -18.98
N TRP A 47 9.13 4.37 -18.18
CA TRP A 47 9.26 2.94 -18.48
C TRP A 47 8.66 2.59 -19.84
N ASP A 48 7.47 3.10 -20.14
CA ASP A 48 6.78 2.87 -21.42
C ASP A 48 7.53 3.53 -22.58
N LEU A 49 8.03 4.76 -22.39
CA LEU A 49 8.89 5.43 -23.38
C LEU A 49 10.19 4.64 -23.63
N SER A 50 10.81 4.07 -22.60
CA SER A 50 12.03 3.30 -22.77
C SER A 50 11.78 1.95 -23.44
N SER A 51 10.71 1.25 -23.03
CA SER A 51 10.40 -0.09 -23.52
C SER A 51 9.74 -0.10 -24.91
N MET A 52 8.88 0.87 -25.22
CA MET A 52 8.14 0.95 -26.49
C MET A 52 8.64 2.06 -27.41
N GLY A 53 9.11 3.17 -26.85
CA GLY A 53 9.56 4.35 -27.59
C GLY A 53 11.03 4.31 -28.04
N GLY A 54 11.79 3.28 -27.64
CA GLY A 54 13.18 3.08 -28.07
C GLY A 54 14.20 4.02 -27.40
N PHE A 55 13.82 4.70 -26.32
CA PHE A 55 14.74 5.55 -25.56
C PHE A 55 15.60 4.69 -24.61
N ASP A 56 16.92 4.84 -24.69
CA ASP A 56 17.86 4.20 -23.76
C ASP A 56 17.89 4.97 -22.43
N ILE A 57 17.00 4.58 -21.53
CA ILE A 57 16.86 5.20 -20.20
C ILE A 57 17.07 4.10 -19.17
N ALA A 58 18.07 4.28 -18.31
CA ALA A 58 18.41 3.34 -17.26
C ALA A 58 17.37 3.35 -16.11
N MET A 59 16.23 2.67 -16.26
CA MET A 59 15.13 2.68 -15.28
C MET A 59 15.50 2.05 -13.94
N ARG A 60 16.33 1.01 -13.95
CA ARG A 60 16.65 0.18 -12.78
C ARG A 60 17.91 0.64 -12.03
N SER A 61 18.61 1.66 -12.52
CA SER A 61 19.84 2.16 -11.91
C SER A 61 19.88 3.69 -11.87
N GLY A 62 20.90 4.25 -11.21
CA GLY A 62 21.07 5.69 -11.10
C GLY A 62 19.87 6.40 -10.46
N PHE A 63 19.50 7.54 -11.04
CA PHE A 63 18.40 8.38 -10.54
C PHE A 63 17.04 7.66 -10.57
N TRP A 64 16.68 7.03 -11.69
CA TRP A 64 15.37 6.37 -11.84
C TRP A 64 15.24 5.11 -10.98
N GLY A 65 16.34 4.40 -10.74
CA GLY A 65 16.40 3.30 -9.77
C GLY A 65 16.12 3.77 -8.33
N ILE A 66 16.69 4.91 -7.92
CA ILE A 66 16.39 5.51 -6.61
C ILE A 66 14.95 6.01 -6.56
N TRP A 67 14.47 6.65 -7.63
CA TRP A 67 13.11 7.17 -7.74
C TRP A 67 12.05 6.10 -7.52
N GLN A 68 12.13 4.96 -8.24
CA GLN A 68 11.18 3.86 -8.06
C GLN A 68 11.24 3.29 -6.64
N ASN A 69 12.44 3.21 -6.05
CA ASN A 69 12.62 2.67 -4.71
C ASN A 69 11.97 3.57 -3.65
N ILE A 70 12.13 4.89 -3.78
CA ILE A 70 11.46 5.87 -2.91
C ILE A 70 9.94 5.81 -3.13
N THR A 71 9.48 5.76 -4.38
CA THR A 71 8.05 5.67 -4.73
C THR A 71 7.40 4.44 -4.09
N ALA A 72 7.98 3.26 -4.28
CA ALA A 72 7.49 2.02 -3.71
C ALA A 72 7.58 2.01 -2.17
N SER A 73 8.62 2.64 -1.60
CA SER A 73 8.73 2.81 -0.14
C SER A 73 7.62 3.70 0.42
N LEU A 74 7.28 4.77 -0.28
CA LEU A 74 6.20 5.67 0.11
C LEU A 74 4.84 4.95 0.03
N PHE A 75 4.56 4.23 -1.05
CA PHE A 75 3.34 3.43 -1.17
C PHE A 75 3.19 2.40 -0.06
N THR A 76 4.22 1.60 0.17
CA THR A 76 4.20 0.52 1.19
C THR A 76 4.13 1.09 2.61
N GLY A 77 4.86 2.17 2.91
CA GLY A 77 4.76 2.88 4.18
C GLY A 77 3.37 3.48 4.41
N LEU A 78 2.78 4.11 3.40
CA LEU A 78 1.42 4.66 3.48
C LEU A 78 0.37 3.57 3.70
N VAL A 79 0.55 2.37 3.15
CA VAL A 79 -0.32 1.22 3.46
C VAL A 79 -0.29 0.91 4.95
N GLY A 80 0.90 0.80 5.55
CA GLY A 80 1.05 0.56 6.99
C GLY A 80 0.40 1.65 7.85
N LEU A 81 0.70 2.91 7.54
CA LEU A 81 0.13 4.09 8.20
C LEU A 81 -1.41 4.06 8.18
N SER A 82 -1.95 3.79 6.99
CA SER A 82 -3.39 3.76 6.76
C SER A 82 -4.07 2.60 7.45
N MET A 83 -3.38 1.47 7.61
CA MET A 83 -3.87 0.34 8.39
C MET A 83 -3.99 0.70 9.86
N THR A 84 -2.98 1.34 10.46
CA THR A 84 -3.00 1.76 11.86
C THR A 84 -4.16 2.72 12.13
N LEU A 85 -4.33 3.74 11.28
CA LEU A 85 -5.43 4.70 11.40
C LEU A 85 -6.80 4.05 11.23
N SER A 86 -6.96 3.21 10.20
CA SER A 86 -8.21 2.46 9.98
C SER A 86 -8.50 1.48 11.13
N TYR A 87 -7.48 0.96 11.79
CA TYR A 87 -7.61 0.05 12.92
C TYR A 87 -8.02 0.81 14.19
N ALA A 88 -7.36 1.94 14.48
CA ALA A 88 -7.68 2.81 15.61
C ALA A 88 -9.13 3.32 15.54
N ALA A 89 -9.55 3.85 14.39
CA ALA A 89 -10.92 4.32 14.19
C ALA A 89 -11.96 3.16 14.31
N ALA A 90 -11.67 2.00 13.72
CA ALA A 90 -12.59 0.87 13.78
C ALA A 90 -12.74 0.30 15.21
N ARG A 91 -11.67 0.32 16.00
CA ARG A 91 -11.67 -0.17 17.39
C ARG A 91 -12.47 0.74 18.32
N GLN A 92 -12.54 2.05 18.05
CA GLN A 92 -13.39 2.98 18.80
C GLN A 92 -14.89 2.72 18.58
N HIS A 93 -15.30 2.31 17.38
CA HIS A 93 -16.72 2.09 17.06
C HIS A 93 -17.18 0.63 17.24
N GLN A 94 -16.27 -0.35 17.22
CA GLN A 94 -16.58 -1.78 17.39
C GLN A 94 -15.60 -2.46 18.36
N PRO A 95 -15.71 -2.21 19.68
CA PRO A 95 -14.77 -2.72 20.67
C PRO A 95 -14.83 -4.25 20.88
N SER A 96 -15.96 -4.90 20.54
CA SER A 96 -16.20 -6.34 20.81
C SER A 96 -16.14 -7.23 19.54
N GLY A 97 -16.05 -6.64 18.34
CA GLY A 97 -16.08 -7.38 17.07
C GLY A 97 -14.70 -7.75 16.53
N SER A 98 -14.58 -8.93 15.91
CA SER A 98 -13.36 -9.32 15.20
C SER A 98 -13.17 -8.49 13.92
N LEU A 99 -12.32 -7.46 13.99
CA LEU A 99 -11.92 -6.65 12.82
C LEU A 99 -11.09 -7.44 11.80
N PHE A 100 -10.66 -8.66 12.14
CA PHE A 100 -9.82 -9.52 11.29
C PHE A 100 -10.48 -9.75 9.93
N ARG A 101 -11.77 -10.10 9.90
CA ARG A 101 -12.49 -10.38 8.66
C ARG A 101 -12.44 -9.19 7.70
N LYS A 102 -12.55 -7.97 8.20
CA LYS A 102 -12.49 -6.73 7.40
C LYS A 102 -11.11 -6.55 6.74
N PHE A 103 -10.03 -6.71 7.50
CA PHE A 103 -8.68 -6.56 6.96
C PHE A 103 -8.30 -7.74 6.06
N PHE A 104 -8.68 -8.96 6.44
CA PHE A 104 -8.45 -10.15 5.64
C PHE A 104 -9.11 -10.06 4.27
N LEU A 105 -10.39 -9.70 4.21
CA LEU A 105 -11.11 -9.52 2.94
C LEU A 105 -10.49 -8.41 2.09
N ARG A 106 -10.10 -7.28 2.69
CA ARG A 106 -9.40 -6.20 1.97
C ARG A 106 -8.06 -6.67 1.39
N GLY A 107 -7.25 -7.36 2.18
CA GLY A 107 -5.98 -7.93 1.73
C GLY A 107 -6.18 -8.92 0.59
N LEU A 108 -7.16 -9.81 0.73
CA LEU A 108 -7.52 -10.79 -0.29
C LEU A 108 -8.01 -10.12 -1.59
N THR A 109 -8.84 -9.09 -1.51
CA THR A 109 -9.30 -8.33 -2.69
C THR A 109 -8.12 -7.72 -3.45
N VAL A 110 -7.18 -7.06 -2.76
CA VAL A 110 -6.02 -6.44 -3.41
C VAL A 110 -5.09 -7.52 -3.98
N PHE A 111 -4.87 -8.61 -3.26
CA PHE A 111 -4.08 -9.74 -3.72
C PHE A 111 -4.66 -10.36 -4.99
N SER A 112 -5.98 -10.59 -5.02
CA SER A 112 -6.68 -11.16 -6.18
C SER A 112 -6.53 -10.28 -7.42
N TRP A 113 -6.59 -8.95 -7.28
CA TRP A 113 -6.30 -8.04 -8.40
C TRP A 113 -4.87 -8.18 -8.90
N GLY A 114 -3.90 -8.34 -7.99
CA GLY A 114 -2.52 -8.67 -8.36
C GLY A 114 -2.45 -9.94 -9.21
N VAL A 115 -3.11 -11.03 -8.78
CA VAL A 115 -3.16 -12.30 -9.53
C VAL A 115 -3.77 -12.11 -10.92
N VAL A 116 -4.84 -11.33 -11.05
CA VAL A 116 -5.43 -11.02 -12.36
C VAL A 116 -4.42 -10.30 -13.26
N ILE A 117 -3.70 -9.30 -12.75
CA ILE A 117 -2.66 -8.61 -13.51
C ILE A 117 -1.52 -9.56 -13.91
N SER A 118 -1.10 -10.46 -13.02
CA SER A 118 -0.11 -11.50 -13.33
C SER A 118 -0.56 -12.40 -14.48
N ILE A 119 -1.82 -12.85 -14.48
CA ILE A 119 -2.38 -13.67 -15.56
C ILE A 119 -2.42 -12.89 -16.87
N VAL A 120 -2.94 -11.65 -16.85
CA VAL A 120 -3.05 -10.82 -18.05
C VAL A 120 -1.67 -10.52 -18.63
N THR A 121 -0.69 -10.16 -17.81
CA THR A 121 0.68 -9.89 -18.26
C THR A 121 1.39 -11.13 -18.75
N TYR A 122 1.11 -12.30 -18.17
CA TYR A 122 1.61 -13.58 -18.69
C TYR A 122 1.08 -13.89 -20.09
N LEU A 123 -0.21 -13.67 -20.32
CA LEU A 123 -0.83 -13.90 -21.62
C LEU A 123 -0.39 -12.86 -22.67
N ALA A 124 -0.18 -11.59 -22.27
CA ALA A 124 0.14 -10.50 -23.19
C ALA A 124 1.64 -10.36 -23.50
N LEU A 125 2.52 -10.53 -22.50
CA LEU A 125 3.97 -10.27 -22.60
C LEU A 125 4.81 -11.56 -22.59
N GLY A 126 4.19 -12.70 -22.28
CA GLY A 126 4.83 -14.00 -22.24
C GLY A 126 5.56 -14.33 -20.93
N PRO A 127 6.14 -15.54 -20.83
CA PRO A 127 6.69 -16.09 -19.59
C PRO A 127 7.91 -15.36 -19.03
N ALA A 128 8.61 -14.58 -19.86
CA ALA A 128 9.80 -13.83 -19.45
C ALA A 128 9.46 -12.51 -18.72
N PHE A 129 8.30 -11.91 -19.02
CA PHE A 129 8.00 -10.52 -18.63
C PHE A 129 6.75 -10.36 -17.75
N TYR A 130 6.08 -11.46 -17.39
CA TYR A 130 4.91 -11.37 -16.52
C TYR A 130 5.26 -10.91 -15.10
N VAL A 131 4.26 -10.35 -14.42
CA VAL A 131 4.37 -9.94 -13.02
C VAL A 131 4.35 -11.19 -12.13
N ARG A 132 5.52 -11.61 -11.62
CA ARG A 132 5.62 -12.82 -10.76
C ARG A 132 5.00 -12.58 -9.39
N PHE A 133 5.47 -11.54 -8.71
CA PHE A 133 4.99 -11.13 -7.40
C PHE A 133 5.16 -9.62 -7.30
N GLY A 134 4.15 -8.89 -7.79
CA GLY A 134 4.19 -7.43 -7.89
C GLY A 134 3.75 -6.72 -6.62
N ILE A 135 3.66 -5.39 -6.71
CA ILE A 135 3.34 -4.54 -5.56
C ILE A 135 1.94 -4.84 -4.97
N LEU A 136 0.96 -5.26 -5.79
CA LEU A 136 -0.39 -5.56 -5.30
C LEU A 136 -0.45 -6.84 -4.47
N GLN A 137 0.23 -7.90 -4.91
CA GLN A 137 0.35 -9.14 -4.15
C GLN A 137 1.05 -8.86 -2.83
N LEU A 138 2.14 -8.09 -2.85
CA LEU A 138 2.83 -7.64 -1.65
C LEU A 138 1.88 -6.90 -0.70
N ILE A 139 1.12 -5.91 -1.18
CA ILE A 139 0.20 -5.13 -0.34
C ILE A 139 -0.87 -6.05 0.26
N GLY A 140 -1.49 -6.90 -0.55
CA GLY A 140 -2.51 -7.84 -0.10
C GLY A 140 -2.01 -8.78 0.99
N THR A 141 -0.85 -9.41 0.76
CA THR A 141 -0.18 -10.28 1.74
C THR A 141 0.21 -9.52 3.00
N SER A 142 0.76 -8.31 2.85
CA SER A 142 1.18 -7.45 3.97
C SER A 142 0.00 -7.07 4.86
N ILE A 143 -1.17 -6.76 4.28
CA ILE A 143 -2.38 -6.44 5.04
C ILE A 143 -2.80 -7.60 5.95
N VAL A 144 -2.74 -8.83 5.43
CA VAL A 144 -3.11 -10.04 6.19
C VAL A 144 -2.11 -10.31 7.30
N ILE A 145 -0.81 -10.31 6.99
CA ILE A 145 0.26 -10.62 7.94
C ILE A 145 0.40 -9.54 9.02
N ALA A 146 0.22 -8.26 8.66
CA ALA A 146 0.42 -7.15 9.58
C ALA A 146 -0.72 -6.98 10.60
N TYR A 147 -1.93 -7.49 10.31
CA TYR A 147 -3.08 -7.33 11.21
C TYR A 147 -2.80 -7.68 12.69
N PRO A 148 -2.25 -8.87 13.04
CA PRO A 148 -1.93 -9.19 14.44
C PRO A 148 -0.88 -8.25 15.05
N LEU A 149 -0.02 -7.66 14.21
CA LEU A 149 1.06 -6.78 14.65
C LEU A 149 0.61 -5.34 14.90
N LEU A 150 -0.57 -4.92 14.40
CA LEU A 150 -1.11 -3.56 14.57
C LEU A 150 -1.24 -3.10 16.02
N ARG A 151 -1.24 -4.04 16.98
CA ARG A 151 -1.31 -3.73 18.42
C ARG A 151 0.05 -3.33 19.02
N PHE A 152 1.17 -3.63 18.36
CA PHE A 152 2.52 -3.54 18.93
C PHE A 152 3.39 -2.49 18.23
N ARG A 153 3.18 -1.20 18.52
CA ARG A 153 3.88 -0.07 17.86
C ARG A 153 5.40 -0.26 17.76
N TRP A 154 6.09 -0.45 18.88
CA TRP A 154 7.55 -0.56 18.93
C TRP A 154 8.09 -1.87 18.34
N LEU A 155 7.35 -2.97 18.47
CA LEU A 155 7.72 -4.24 17.86
C LEU A 155 7.74 -4.11 16.33
N ASN A 156 6.79 -3.38 15.74
CA ASN A 156 6.79 -3.12 14.30
C ASN A 156 8.03 -2.34 13.85
N LEU A 157 8.50 -1.36 14.63
CA LEU A 157 9.72 -0.64 14.31
C LEU A 157 10.94 -1.57 14.31
N LEU A 158 11.09 -2.38 15.37
CA LEU A 158 12.19 -3.33 15.49
C LEU A 158 12.17 -4.34 14.33
N LEU A 159 11.03 -4.99 14.10
CA LEU A 159 10.86 -5.96 13.02
C LEU A 159 11.07 -5.31 11.64
N GLY A 160 10.59 -4.07 11.44
CA GLY A 160 10.76 -3.33 10.21
C GLY A 160 12.23 -3.07 9.88
N ILE A 161 13.01 -2.61 10.87
CA ILE A 161 14.45 -2.40 10.74
C ILE A 161 15.16 -3.72 10.45
N VAL A 162 14.85 -4.79 11.19
CA VAL A 162 15.46 -6.11 11.00
C VAL A 162 15.18 -6.67 9.61
N VAL A 163 13.93 -6.62 9.14
CA VAL A 163 13.55 -7.11 7.80
C VAL A 163 14.27 -6.33 6.68
N ILE A 164 14.41 -5.02 6.82
CA ILE A 164 15.15 -4.20 5.85
C ILE A 164 16.64 -4.52 5.89
N ALA A 165 17.23 -4.64 7.08
CA ALA A 165 18.65 -4.95 7.26
C ALA A 165 19.04 -6.36 6.79
N LEU A 166 18.09 -7.31 6.79
CA LEU A 166 18.31 -8.66 6.27
C LEU A 166 18.37 -8.73 4.73
N ALA A 167 17.78 -7.77 4.02
CA ALA A 167 17.68 -7.85 2.56
C ALA A 167 19.03 -7.89 1.83
N PRO A 168 20.05 -7.06 2.18
CA PRO A 168 21.38 -7.16 1.55
C PRO A 168 22.05 -8.52 1.79
N VAL A 169 21.88 -9.09 2.99
CA VAL A 169 22.44 -10.41 3.35
C VAL A 169 21.80 -11.51 2.49
N ILE A 170 20.47 -11.51 2.38
CA ILE A 170 19.75 -12.48 1.56
C ILE A 170 20.09 -12.33 0.08
N ASN A 171 20.20 -11.09 -0.41
CA ASN A 171 20.55 -10.82 -1.79
C ASN A 171 21.98 -11.30 -2.11
N ALA A 172 22.93 -11.12 -1.19
CA ALA A 172 24.31 -11.58 -1.36
C ALA A 172 24.44 -13.11 -1.46
N GLN A 173 23.50 -13.86 -0.89
CA GLN A 173 23.48 -15.33 -0.99
C GLN A 173 22.95 -15.82 -2.35
N GLY A 174 22.35 -14.94 -3.16
CA GLY A 174 21.85 -15.30 -4.50
C GLY A 174 20.82 -16.44 -4.49
N LEU A 175 19.99 -16.52 -3.45
CA LEU A 175 19.03 -17.61 -3.29
C LEU A 175 18.05 -17.64 -4.47
N ASP A 176 18.09 -18.72 -5.25
CA ASP A 176 17.11 -19.01 -6.30
C ASP A 176 16.30 -20.24 -5.90
N ILE A 177 15.26 -20.00 -5.10
CA ILE A 177 14.34 -21.03 -4.65
C ILE A 177 12.97 -20.74 -5.27
N PRO A 178 12.51 -21.53 -6.26
CA PRO A 178 11.34 -21.21 -7.07
C PRO A 178 10.06 -20.92 -6.28
N TRP A 179 9.82 -21.65 -5.19
CA TRP A 179 8.63 -21.46 -4.34
C TRP A 179 8.77 -20.35 -3.29
N LEU A 180 9.96 -19.75 -3.15
CA LEU A 180 10.27 -18.70 -2.18
C LEU A 180 10.46 -17.31 -2.80
N GLN A 181 10.25 -17.20 -4.12
CA GLN A 181 10.40 -15.94 -4.86
C GLN A 181 9.50 -14.81 -4.33
N TRP A 182 8.37 -15.14 -3.70
CA TRP A 182 7.49 -14.15 -3.08
C TRP A 182 8.02 -13.61 -1.74
N LEU A 183 8.92 -14.34 -1.06
CA LEU A 183 9.44 -13.98 0.26
C LEU A 183 10.78 -13.27 0.16
N ALA A 184 11.72 -13.82 -0.61
CA ALA A 184 13.11 -13.38 -0.67
C ALA A 184 13.48 -12.88 -2.08
N PRO A 185 14.32 -11.83 -2.21
CA PRO A 185 14.79 -11.35 -3.50
C PRO A 185 15.48 -12.43 -4.32
N THR A 186 14.98 -12.66 -5.53
CA THR A 186 15.54 -13.62 -6.51
C THR A 186 16.04 -12.89 -7.76
N PRO A 187 17.22 -13.23 -8.31
CA PRO A 187 17.72 -12.64 -9.56
C PRO A 187 16.78 -12.86 -10.77
N GLY A 188 16.72 -11.88 -11.68
CA GLY A 188 16.04 -12.04 -12.98
C GLY A 188 14.50 -12.02 -12.94
N ALA A 189 13.89 -11.51 -11.88
CA ALA A 189 12.44 -11.56 -11.70
C ALA A 189 11.71 -10.38 -12.39
N GLY A 190 11.03 -10.66 -13.51
CA GLY A 190 9.85 -9.97 -14.05
C GLY A 190 9.91 -8.45 -14.32
N VAL A 191 8.84 -7.93 -14.92
CA VAL A 191 8.67 -6.48 -15.13
C VAL A 191 8.40 -5.77 -13.79
N ASP A 192 7.55 -6.36 -12.94
CA ASP A 192 7.31 -5.92 -11.56
C ASP A 192 7.59 -7.08 -10.60
N TYR A 193 8.44 -6.82 -9.60
CA TYR A 193 8.88 -7.79 -8.61
C TYR A 193 9.18 -7.10 -7.27
N ALA A 194 8.30 -7.34 -6.31
CA ALA A 194 8.33 -6.74 -4.97
C ALA A 194 8.20 -7.84 -3.90
N PRO A 195 9.27 -8.62 -3.62
CA PRO A 195 9.24 -9.69 -2.62
C PRO A 195 8.88 -9.18 -1.23
N LEU A 196 8.44 -10.05 -0.32
CA LEU A 196 8.08 -9.62 1.03
C LEU A 196 9.27 -8.97 1.76
N ILE A 197 10.49 -9.49 1.60
CA ILE A 197 11.71 -8.88 2.12
C ILE A 197 12.39 -8.07 0.99
N PRO A 198 12.71 -6.78 1.19
CA PRO A 198 12.58 -5.94 2.39
C PRO A 198 11.24 -5.21 2.54
N TRP A 199 10.36 -5.28 1.53
CA TRP A 199 9.27 -4.33 1.37
C TRP A 199 8.25 -4.34 2.52
N PHE A 200 7.99 -5.50 3.10
CA PHE A 200 7.16 -5.62 4.30
C PHE A 200 7.73 -4.83 5.49
N GLY A 201 9.06 -4.75 5.62
CA GLY A 201 9.68 -3.93 6.67
C GLY A 201 9.30 -2.45 6.58
N ARG A 202 9.10 -1.93 5.37
CA ARG A 202 8.62 -0.56 5.14
C ARG A 202 7.15 -0.39 5.53
N VAL A 203 6.33 -1.41 5.29
CA VAL A 203 4.94 -1.45 5.80
C VAL A 203 4.94 -1.40 7.33
N LEU A 204 5.81 -2.16 8.00
CA LEU A 204 5.94 -2.15 9.46
C LEU A 204 6.39 -0.80 10.01
N ILE A 205 7.33 -0.12 9.34
CA ILE A 205 7.70 1.27 9.67
C ILE A 205 6.49 2.20 9.51
N GLY A 206 5.70 2.03 8.44
CA GLY A 206 4.45 2.75 8.26
C GLY A 206 3.46 2.55 9.41
N ILE A 207 3.34 1.31 9.91
CA ILE A 207 2.50 0.98 11.07
C ILE A 207 2.98 1.69 12.33
N PHE A 208 4.31 1.76 12.53
CA PHE A 208 4.90 2.50 13.64
C PHE A 208 4.64 4.00 13.56
N LEU A 209 4.61 4.61 12.37
CA LEU A 209 4.38 6.04 12.22
C LEU A 209 2.91 6.44 12.47
N GLY A 210 1.96 5.53 12.22
CA GLY A 210 0.52 5.74 12.43
C GLY A 210 0.07 5.62 13.86
#